data_AF-A0A2N2TQK7-F1
#
_entry.id   AF-A0A2N2TQK7-F1
#
_cell.length_a   1.000
_cell.length_b   1.000
_cell.length_c   1.000
_cell.angle_alpha   90.00
_cell.angle_beta   90.00
_cell.angle_gamma   90.00
#
_symmetry.space_group_name_H-M   'P 1'
#
loop_
_entity.id
_entity.type
_entity.pdbx_description
1 polymer ?
#
loop_
_entity_poly.entity_id
_entity_poly.type
_entity_poly.pdbx_seq_one_letter_code
_entity_poly.pdbx_strand_id
1 'polypeptide(L)'
;VSIPIVPGIMPIGNYVQLARFSDACGAEIPRWLRKKLETYGDDLPSLRAFGLDVVTDLCDRLLAGGAPGLHFYTMNQAGPSTTIWQRLGLS
;
A
#
# COMPACT_ATOMS: atom_id res chain seq x y z
N VAL A 1 -26.53 2.80 -4.33
CA VAL A 1 -25.74 3.16 -3.13
C VAL A 1 -25.26 4.60 -3.33
N SER A 2 -25.58 5.52 -2.40
CA SER A 2 -25.26 6.97 -2.50
C SER A 2 -24.30 7.48 -1.42
N ILE A 3 -23.90 6.60 -0.51
CA ILE A 3 -23.01 6.91 0.61
C ILE A 3 -21.56 6.93 0.08
N PRO A 4 -20.72 7.92 0.44
CA PRO A 4 -19.30 7.94 0.05
C PRO A 4 -18.57 6.68 0.54
N ILE A 5 -17.79 6.05 -0.34
CA ILE A 5 -16.96 4.88 -0.01
C ILE A 5 -15.51 5.34 0.10
N VAL A 6 -14.93 5.19 1.28
CA VAL A 6 -13.52 5.53 1.53
C VAL A 6 -12.68 4.27 1.34
N PRO A 7 -11.70 4.25 0.43
CA PRO A 7 -10.81 3.11 0.25
C PRO A 7 -9.88 2.92 1.46
N GLY A 8 -9.79 1.66 1.90
CA GLY A 8 -8.82 1.22 2.91
C GLY A 8 -7.47 0.89 2.28
N ILE A 9 -6.40 1.46 2.82
CA ILE A 9 -5.02 1.32 2.34
C ILE A 9 -4.18 0.62 3.41
N MET A 10 -3.53 -0.47 3.02
CA MET A 10 -2.55 -1.15 3.85
C MET A 10 -1.14 -0.90 3.29
N PRO A 11 -0.28 -0.12 3.97
CA PRO A 11 1.10 0.07 3.55
C PRO A 11 1.87 -1.25 3.59
N ILE A 12 2.64 -1.55 2.54
CA ILE A 12 3.42 -2.78 2.44
C ILE A 12 4.68 -2.63 3.31
N GLY A 13 4.63 -3.11 4.55
CA GLY A 13 5.78 -3.12 5.47
C GLY A 13 6.59 -4.41 5.48
N ASN A 14 5.94 -5.55 5.16
CA ASN A 14 6.54 -6.89 5.15
C ASN A 14 5.75 -7.80 4.19
N TYR A 15 6.45 -8.37 3.19
CA TYR A 15 5.85 -9.27 2.20
C TYR A 15 5.17 -10.50 2.82
N VAL A 16 5.72 -11.06 3.90
CA VAL A 16 5.11 -12.22 4.58
C VAL A 16 3.74 -11.87 5.14
N GLN A 17 3.55 -10.64 5.64
CA GLN A 17 2.24 -10.16 6.08
C GLN A 17 1.31 -9.87 4.90
N LEU A 18 1.82 -9.28 3.82
CA LEU A 18 1.02 -9.01 2.62
C LEU A 18 0.47 -10.31 2.02
N ALA A 19 1.31 -11.32 1.82
CA ALA A 19 0.91 -12.63 1.30
C ALA A 19 -0.14 -13.30 2.20
N ARG A 20 0.11 -13.35 3.52
CA ARG A 20 -0.84 -13.92 4.49
C ARG A 20 -2.18 -13.19 4.50
N PHE A 21 -2.17 -11.86 4.40
CA PHE A 21 -3.41 -11.07 4.38
C PHE A 21 -4.17 -11.26 3.06
N SER A 22 -3.45 -11.31 1.94
CA SER A 22 -4.01 -11.62 0.62
C SER A 22 -4.72 -12.97 0.63
N ASP A 23 -4.05 -14.01 1.15
CA ASP A 23 -4.60 -15.36 1.26
C ASP A 23 -5.82 -15.40 2.19
N ALA A 24 -5.81 -14.63 3.29
CA ALA A 24 -6.92 -14.57 4.24
C ALA A 24 -8.14 -13.78 3.73
N CYS A 25 -7.92 -12.75 2.91
CA CYS A 25 -8.98 -11.89 2.35
C CYS A 25 -9.44 -12.33 0.96
N GLY A 26 -8.81 -13.35 0.35
CA GLY A 26 -9.06 -13.77 -1.03
C GLY A 26 -8.63 -12.73 -2.07
N ALA A 27 -7.82 -11.75 -1.67
CA ALA A 27 -7.24 -10.80 -2.60
C ALA A 27 -6.07 -11.48 -3.33
N GLU A 28 -5.89 -11.22 -4.63
CA GLU A 28 -4.75 -11.72 -5.37
C GLU A 28 -3.65 -10.65 -5.43
N ILE A 29 -2.42 -10.99 -5.01
CA ILE A 29 -1.26 -10.13 -5.27
C ILE A 29 -0.95 -10.18 -6.76
N PRO A 30 -0.95 -9.04 -7.47
CA PRO A 30 -0.64 -9.01 -8.89
C PRO A 30 0.71 -9.67 -9.19
N ARG A 31 0.75 -10.51 -10.24
CA ARG A 31 1.96 -11.29 -10.59
C ARG A 31 3.19 -10.42 -10.82
N TRP A 32 3.03 -9.23 -11.39
CA TRP A 32 4.14 -8.28 -11.61
C TRP A 32 4.74 -7.80 -10.29
N LEU A 33 3.91 -7.58 -9.28
CA LEU A 33 4.33 -7.12 -7.96
C LEU A 33 5.10 -8.24 -7.26
N ARG A 34 4.57 -9.46 -7.29
CA ARG A 34 5.25 -10.65 -6.76
C ARG A 34 6.63 -10.86 -7.37
N LYS A 35 6.74 -10.87 -8.70
CA LYS A 35 8.03 -11.05 -9.40
C LYS A 35 9.05 -9.98 -9.03
N LYS A 36 8.61 -8.71 -8.96
CA LYS A 36 9.51 -7.60 -8.62
C LYS A 36 9.97 -7.71 -7.16
N LEU A 37 9.09 -8.13 -6.26
CA LEU A 37 9.45 -8.40 -4.86
C LEU A 37 10.45 -9.56 -4.71
N GLU A 38 10.28 -10.64 -5.47
CA GLU A 38 11.24 -11.78 -5.50
C GLU A 38 12.66 -11.34 -5.87
N THR A 39 12.83 -10.32 -6.72
CA THR A 39 14.17 -9.81 -7.09
C THR A 39 14.90 -9.08 -5.97
N TYR A 40 14.21 -8.61 -4.93
CA TYR A 40 14.84 -7.93 -3.80
C TYR A 40 15.35 -8.92 -2.73
N GLY A 41 14.91 -10.18 -2.74
CA GLY A 41 15.35 -11.19 -1.77
C GLY A 41 15.22 -10.71 -0.32
N ASP A 42 16.36 -10.66 0.39
CA ASP A 42 16.45 -10.22 1.79
C ASP A 42 16.78 -8.73 1.97
N ASP A 43 16.85 -7.94 0.89
CA ASP A 43 17.04 -6.48 0.95
C ASP A 43 15.76 -5.77 1.40
N LEU A 44 15.51 -5.83 2.72
CA LEU A 44 14.36 -5.23 3.37
C LEU A 44 14.26 -3.71 3.14
N PRO A 45 15.36 -2.91 3.19
CA PRO A 45 15.31 -1.49 2.83
C PRO A 45 14.76 -1.24 1.43
N SER A 46 15.29 -1.91 0.40
CA SER A 46 14.84 -1.71 -0.98
C SER A 46 13.39 -2.19 -1.19
N LEU A 47 13.01 -3.30 -0.56
CA LEU A 47 11.63 -3.81 -0.60
C LEU A 47 10.64 -2.80 0.00
N ARG A 48 10.99 -2.17 1.14
CA ARG A 48 10.16 -1.14 1.78
C ARG A 48 10.04 0.11 0.92
N ALA A 49 11.15 0.57 0.34
CA ALA A 49 11.14 1.73 -0.56
C ALA A 49 10.22 1.49 -1.76
N PHE A 50 10.36 0.33 -2.41
CA PHE A 50 9.50 -0.06 -3.52
C PHE A 50 8.03 -0.22 -3.11
N GLY A 51 7.76 -0.82 -1.94
CA GLY A 51 6.40 -0.91 -1.39
C GLY A 51 5.76 0.45 -1.17
N LEU A 52 6.53 1.43 -0.66
CA LEU A 52 6.06 2.81 -0.52
C LEU A 52 5.76 3.44 -1.88
N ASP A 53 6.58 3.22 -2.90
CA ASP A 53 6.34 3.75 -4.25
C ASP A 53 5.03 3.22 -4.83
N VAL A 54 4.83 1.89 -4.76
CA VAL A 54 3.60 1.23 -5.28
C VAL A 54 2.36 1.73 -4.56
N VAL A 55 2.39 1.83 -3.23
CA VAL A 55 1.23 2.29 -2.47
C VAL A 55 0.98 3.78 -2.68
N THR A 56 2.03 4.59 -2.82
CA THR A 56 1.89 6.02 -3.12
C THR A 56 1.20 6.22 -4.48
N ASP A 57 1.63 5.51 -5.53
CA ASP A 57 0.99 5.56 -6.86
C ASP A 57 -0.48 5.12 -6.81
N LEU A 58 -0.79 4.05 -6.06
CA LEU A 58 -2.17 3.62 -5.86
C LEU A 58 -3.02 4.71 -5.19
N CYS A 59 -2.51 5.33 -4.12
CA CYS A 59 -3.21 6.41 -3.43
C CYS A 59 -3.45 7.61 -4.34
N ASP A 60 -2.44 8.02 -5.11
CA ASP A 60 -2.54 9.13 -6.06
C ASP A 60 -3.64 8.86 -7.10
N ARG A 61 -3.64 7.65 -7.68
CA ARG A 61 -4.67 7.23 -8.64
C ARG A 61 -6.08 7.18 -8.04
N LEU A 62 -6.22 6.78 -6.77
CA LEU A 62 -7.51 6.78 -6.07
C LEU A 62 -8.02 8.20 -5.86
N LEU A 63 -7.16 9.10 -5.39
CA LEU A 63 -7.49 10.51 -5.19
C LEU A 63 -7.83 11.21 -6.51
N ALA A 64 -7.01 11.02 -7.55
CA ALA A 64 -7.28 11.50 -8.90
C ALA A 64 -8.58 10.92 -9.48
N GLY A 65 -8.94 9.70 -9.09
CA GLY A 65 -10.21 9.04 -9.42
C GLY A 65 -11.42 9.57 -8.63
N GLY A 66 -11.25 10.56 -7.76
CA GLY A 66 -12.33 11.18 -6.98
C GLY A 66 -12.65 10.46 -5.68
N ALA A 67 -11.75 9.63 -5.14
CA ALA A 67 -11.93 9.08 -3.81
C ALA A 67 -12.09 10.21 -2.79
N PRO A 68 -13.08 10.15 -1.88
CA PRO A 68 -13.36 11.21 -0.91
C PRO A 68 -12.28 11.33 0.18
N GLY A 69 -11.37 10.36 0.27
CA GLY A 69 -10.28 10.30 1.23
C GLY A 69 -9.59 8.94 1.19
N LEU A 70 -8.64 8.73 2.10
CA LEU A 70 -7.89 7.48 2.25
C LEU A 70 -7.92 7.04 3.72
N HIS A 71 -8.17 5.75 3.98
CA HIS A 71 -8.13 5.18 5.33
C HIS A 71 -6.92 4.27 5.48
N PHE A 72 -5.94 4.65 6.30
CA PHE A 72 -4.71 3.84 6.48
C PHE A 72 -4.82 2.83 7.62
N TYR A 73 -4.58 1.56 7.32
CA TYR A 73 -4.30 0.52 8.31
C TYR A 73 -2.83 0.60 8.72
N THR A 74 -2.55 1.35 9.78
CA THR A 74 -1.17 1.64 10.20
C THR A 74 -0.42 0.45 10.78
N MET A 75 -1.12 -0.60 11.23
CA MET A 75 -0.52 -1.76 11.89
C MET A 75 0.41 -1.38 13.06
N ASN A 76 0.00 -0.39 13.86
CA ASN A 76 0.77 0.21 14.95
C ASN A 76 2.12 0.84 14.51
N GLN A 77 2.27 1.15 13.22
CA GLN A 77 3.48 1.74 12.63
C GLN A 77 3.10 3.01 11.86
N ALA A 78 3.39 4.17 12.41
CA ALA A 78 3.04 5.46 11.78
C ALA A 78 3.89 5.74 10.51
N GLY A 79 5.17 5.34 10.52
CA GLY A 79 6.16 5.72 9.50
C GLY A 79 5.72 5.52 8.05
N PRO A 80 5.27 4.32 7.64
CA PRO A 80 4.84 4.10 6.25
C PRO A 80 3.68 5.01 5.84
N SER A 81 2.70 5.17 6.72
CA SER A 81 1.50 5.98 6.42
C SER A 81 1.84 7.47 6.31
N THR A 82 2.69 7.99 7.21
CA THR A 82 3.13 9.39 7.15
C THR A 82 4.02 9.67 5.95
N THR A 83 4.92 8.75 5.59
CA THR A 83 5.74 8.88 4.38
C THR A 83 4.88 8.91 3.12
N ILE A 84 3.86 8.04 3.01
CA ILE A 84 2.92 8.08 1.88
C ILE A 84 2.18 9.42 1.83
N TRP A 85 1.67 9.89 2.99
CA TRP A 85 0.95 11.16 3.07
C TRP A 85 1.80 12.36 2.61
N GLN A 86 3.07 12.41 3.03
CA GLN A 86 4.03 13.44 2.60
C GLN A 86 4.35 13.35 1.11
N ARG A 87 4.52 12.14 0.56
CA ARG A 87 4.79 11.93 -0.87
C ARG A 87 3.63 12.37 -1.77
N LEU A 88 2.40 12.32 -1.25
CA LEU A 88 1.21 12.84 -1.93
C LEU A 88 1.10 14.38 -1.86
N GLY A 89 2.01 15.06 -1.17
CA GLY A 89 1.98 16.52 -1.03
C GLY A 89 0.85 17.04 -0.14
N LEU A 90 0.33 16.22 0.77
CA LEU A 90 -0.81 16.55 1.63
C LEU A 90 -0.40 17.07 3.02
N SER A 91 0.91 17.24 3.28
CA SER A 91 1.50 17.86 4.47
C SER A 91 2.88 18.44 4.18
#